data_AF-A0A2R7S059-F1
#
_entry.id   AF-A0A2R7S059-F1
#
_cell.length_a   1.000
_cell.length_b   1.000
_cell.length_c   1.000
_cell.angle_alpha   90.00
_cell.angle_beta   90.00
_cell.angle_gamma   90.00
#
_symmetry.space_group_name_H-M   'P 1'
#
loop_
_entity.id
_entity.type
_entity.pdbx_description
1 polymer ?
#
loop_
_entity_poly.entity_id
_entity_poly.type
_entity_poly.pdbx_seq_one_letter_code
_entity_poly.pdbx_strand_id
1 'polypeptide(L)'
;MNSPNKTLLGSCLLLALAAPVAAAPASGERLQDWPRVTSAIASDAAIEARVKQIVAQMTLAQKVGQMTQPEIKTITPAQVRQYYIGSVLNGGGSWPGMNKHASVADWLTLADAAR
;
A
#
# COMPACT_ATOMS: atom_id res chain seq x y z
N MET A 1 -41.27 -25.88 -53.77
CA MET A 1 -41.89 -27.15 -53.38
C MET A 1 -40.76 -28.12 -53.03
N ASN A 2 -40.84 -28.76 -51.86
CA ASN A 2 -39.92 -29.74 -51.24
C ASN A 2 -38.66 -29.23 -50.50
N SER A 3 -38.81 -29.11 -49.17
CA SER A 3 -37.81 -29.49 -48.15
C SER A 3 -37.47 -31.00 -48.27
N PRO A 4 -36.43 -31.61 -47.64
CA PRO A 4 -35.82 -31.26 -46.34
C PRO A 4 -34.29 -31.47 -46.25
N ASN A 5 -33.69 -31.10 -45.12
CA ASN A 5 -32.85 -32.00 -44.29
C ASN A 5 -32.31 -31.28 -43.05
N LYS A 6 -32.74 -31.76 -41.89
CA LYS A 6 -32.15 -31.50 -40.59
C LYS A 6 -31.01 -32.49 -40.38
N THR A 7 -29.80 -32.01 -40.09
CA THR A 7 -28.72 -32.86 -39.57
C THR A 7 -27.92 -32.06 -38.54
N LEU A 8 -27.93 -32.55 -37.30
CA LEU A 8 -27.15 -32.08 -36.15
C LEU A 8 -25.64 -32.18 -36.46
N LEU A 9 -24.92 -31.06 -36.33
CA LEU A 9 -23.51 -30.95 -35.94
C LEU A 9 -23.49 -29.79 -34.92
N GLY A 10 -22.78 -29.78 -33.80
CA GLY A 10 -21.72 -30.61 -33.25
C GLY A 10 -21.15 -29.79 -32.09
N SER A 11 -20.71 -30.49 -31.05
CA SER A 11 -20.28 -29.98 -29.75
C SER A 11 -19.13 -28.96 -29.75
N CYS A 12 -18.91 -28.38 -28.56
CA CYS A 12 -17.65 -27.83 -28.03
C CYS A 12 -17.34 -26.35 -28.26
N LEU A 13 -17.76 -25.50 -27.32
CA LEU A 13 -17.07 -24.28 -26.87
C LEU A 13 -17.83 -23.82 -25.62
N LEU A 14 -17.33 -23.77 -24.38
CA LEU A 14 -16.08 -23.19 -23.90
C LEU A 14 -15.72 -23.85 -22.55
N LEU A 15 -14.73 -24.73 -22.51
CA LEU A 15 -13.90 -24.85 -21.30
C LEU A 15 -12.78 -23.82 -21.48
N ALA A 16 -13.02 -22.60 -21.02
CA ALA A 16 -11.94 -21.63 -20.86
C ALA A 16 -11.05 -22.14 -19.72
N LEU A 17 -9.88 -22.69 -20.10
CA LEU A 17 -8.81 -23.09 -19.23
C LEU A 17 -8.56 -22.01 -18.16
N ALA A 18 -8.73 -22.38 -16.89
CA ALA A 18 -8.04 -21.71 -15.80
C ALA A 18 -6.54 -22.05 -15.90
N ALA A 19 -5.81 -21.30 -16.72
CA ALA A 19 -4.36 -21.32 -16.65
C ALA A 19 -3.95 -20.56 -15.37
N PRO A 20 -3.18 -21.19 -14.45
CA PRO A 20 -2.60 -20.44 -13.36
C PRO A 20 -1.60 -19.47 -13.97
N VAL A 21 -1.84 -18.17 -13.80
CA VAL A 21 -0.82 -17.15 -14.06
C VAL A 21 0.25 -17.33 -12.99
N ALA A 22 1.17 -18.24 -13.21
CA ALA A 22 2.41 -18.30 -12.44
C ALA A 22 3.18 -17.02 -12.77
N ALA A 23 3.32 -16.13 -11.78
CA ALA A 23 4.19 -14.98 -11.91
C ALA A 23 5.59 -15.48 -12.29
N ALA A 24 6.11 -15.05 -13.44
CA ALA A 24 7.47 -15.37 -13.84
C ALA A 24 8.43 -14.89 -12.73
N PRO A 25 9.45 -15.68 -12.36
CA PRO A 25 10.46 -15.21 -11.42
C PRO A 25 11.07 -13.94 -12.01
N ALA A 26 11.18 -12.88 -11.21
CA ALA A 26 11.88 -11.69 -11.62
C ALA A 26 13.34 -12.08 -11.91
N SER A 27 13.66 -12.24 -13.20
CA SER A 27 15.04 -12.38 -13.66
C SER A 27 15.68 -11.00 -13.58
N GLY A 28 16.07 -10.61 -12.37
CA GLY A 28 16.81 -9.37 -12.15
C GLY A 28 18.20 -9.52 -12.73
N GLU A 29 18.40 -9.07 -13.98
CA GLU A 29 19.76 -8.74 -14.42
C GLU A 29 20.32 -7.72 -13.43
N ARG A 30 21.43 -8.08 -12.78
CA ARG A 30 22.12 -7.19 -11.85
C ARG A 30 22.57 -5.97 -12.66
N LEU A 31 22.07 -4.79 -12.32
CA LEU A 31 22.50 -3.52 -12.91
C LEU A 31 23.99 -3.33 -12.61
N GLN A 32 24.87 -3.76 -13.52
CA GLN A 32 26.32 -3.76 -13.29
C GLN A 32 26.91 -2.34 -13.23
N ASP A 33 26.26 -1.39 -13.89
CA ASP A 33 26.72 -0.01 -14.02
C ASP A 33 26.07 0.94 -13.01
N TRP A 34 25.23 0.44 -12.09
CA TRP A 34 24.65 1.28 -11.05
C TRP A 34 25.71 1.61 -9.99
N PRO A 35 26.03 2.89 -9.74
CA PRO A 35 27.10 3.24 -8.82
C PRO A 35 26.71 2.85 -7.38
N ARG A 36 27.65 2.25 -6.65
CA ARG A 36 27.50 2.05 -5.20
C ARG A 36 27.64 3.42 -4.52
N VAL A 37 26.53 3.94 -4.01
CA VAL A 37 26.51 5.17 -3.23
C VAL A 37 26.85 4.86 -1.77
N THR A 38 27.82 5.59 -1.21
CA THR A 38 28.06 5.60 0.23
C THR A 38 27.23 6.71 0.86
N SER A 39 26.40 6.38 1.85
CA SER A 39 25.60 7.38 2.56
C SER A 39 26.51 8.39 3.27
N ALA A 40 26.19 9.68 3.14
CA ALA A 40 26.82 10.74 3.93
C ALA A 40 26.40 10.69 5.41
N ILE A 41 25.28 10.02 5.71
CA ILE A 41 24.77 9.81 7.06
C ILE A 41 25.18 8.40 7.50
N ALA A 42 26.03 8.33 8.51
CA ALA A 42 26.46 7.07 9.11
C ALA A 42 25.31 6.41 9.88
N SER A 43 25.29 5.08 9.90
CA SER A 43 24.40 4.33 10.78
C SER A 43 24.80 4.55 12.24
N ASP A 44 23.81 4.74 13.10
CA ASP A 44 24.00 4.84 14.54
C ASP A 44 23.61 3.51 15.19
N ALA A 45 24.56 2.88 15.88
CA ALA A 45 24.35 1.54 16.45
C ALA A 45 23.22 1.49 17.50
N ALA A 46 22.99 2.57 18.25
CA ALA A 46 21.91 2.64 19.23
C ALA A 46 20.55 2.78 18.55
N ILE A 47 20.48 3.57 17.47
CA ILE A 47 19.26 3.67 16.64
C ILE A 47 18.94 2.33 16.00
N GLU A 48 19.92 1.67 15.37
CA GLU A 48 19.72 0.38 14.71
C GLU A 48 19.28 -0.72 15.70
N ALA A 49 19.88 -0.75 16.90
CA ALA A 49 19.48 -1.68 17.95
C ALA A 49 18.02 -1.45 18.37
N ARG A 50 17.60 -0.18 18.52
CA ARG A 50 16.21 0.19 18.85
C ARG A 50 15.24 -0.18 17.74
N VAL A 51 15.58 0.12 16.48
CA VAL A 51 14.75 -0.25 15.31
C VAL A 51 14.57 -1.76 15.27
N LYS A 52 15.65 -2.53 15.41
CA LYS A 52 15.61 -4.00 15.43
C LYS A 52 14.71 -4.52 16.55
N GLN A 53 14.80 -3.97 17.75
CA GLN A 53 13.95 -4.35 18.87
C GLN A 53 12.47 -4.08 18.59
N ILE A 54 12.13 -2.88 18.08
CA ILE A 54 10.75 -2.51 17.75
C ILE A 54 10.20 -3.45 16.65
N VAL A 55 10.92 -3.60 15.54
CA VAL A 55 10.46 -4.41 14.39
C VAL A 55 10.31 -5.89 14.74
N ALA A 56 11.15 -6.42 15.64
CA ALA A 56 11.04 -7.79 16.13
C ALA A 56 9.76 -8.05 16.94
N GLN A 57 9.22 -7.02 17.61
CA GLN A 57 8.00 -7.12 18.40
C GLN A 57 6.71 -6.89 17.59
N MET A 58 6.82 -6.43 16.34
CA MET A 58 5.67 -6.13 15.50
C MET A 58 5.10 -7.38 14.81
N THR A 59 3.78 -7.49 14.83
CA THR A 59 3.01 -8.37 13.95
C THR A 59 3.12 -7.93 12.48
N LEU A 60 2.75 -8.81 11.54
CA LEU A 60 2.71 -8.43 10.12
C LEU A 60 1.77 -7.25 9.86
N ALA A 61 0.59 -7.24 10.48
CA ALA A 61 -0.37 -6.15 10.34
C ALA A 61 0.22 -4.80 10.78
N GLN A 62 0.95 -4.78 11.90
CA GLN A 62 1.65 -3.58 12.37
C GLN A 62 2.73 -3.13 11.38
N LYS A 63 3.49 -4.06 10.78
CA LYS A 63 4.53 -3.73 9.79
C LYS A 63 3.92 -3.11 8.53
N VAL A 64 2.83 -3.69 8.04
CA VAL A 64 2.07 -3.15 6.89
C VAL A 64 1.45 -1.79 7.24
N GLY A 65 0.91 -1.64 8.46
CA GLY A 65 0.40 -0.36 8.95
C GLY A 65 1.46 0.75 8.90
N GLN A 66 2.68 0.46 9.35
CA GLN A 66 3.79 1.43 9.29
C GLN A 66 4.18 1.84 7.85
N MET A 67 4.00 0.94 6.88
CA MET A 67 4.28 1.20 5.46
C MET A 67 3.11 1.88 4.72
N THR A 68 1.96 2.05 5.38
CA THR A 68 0.74 2.60 4.77
C THR A 68 0.60 4.08 5.10
N GLN A 69 0.27 4.90 4.09
CA GLN A 69 0.08 6.34 4.24
C GLN A 69 -1.28 6.79 3.64
N PRO A 70 -2.35 6.86 4.45
CA PRO A 70 -3.62 7.46 4.06
C PRO A 70 -3.56 8.99 4.06
N GLU A 71 -4.54 9.59 3.39
CA GLU A 71 -4.77 11.04 3.36
C GLU A 71 -5.74 11.46 4.49
N ILE A 72 -5.55 12.65 5.08
CA ILE A 72 -6.30 13.12 6.27
C ILE A 72 -7.84 13.15 6.12
N LYS A 73 -8.40 13.21 4.91
CA LYS A 73 -9.85 13.14 4.67
C LYS A 73 -10.39 11.72 4.64
N THR A 74 -9.52 10.75 4.39
CA THR A 74 -9.90 9.35 4.15
C THR A 74 -9.73 8.45 5.36
N ILE A 75 -9.16 8.97 6.45
CA ILE A 75 -8.92 8.21 7.66
C ILE A 75 -9.36 8.99 8.90
N THR A 76 -9.88 8.27 9.89
CA THR A 76 -10.18 8.82 11.21
C THR A 76 -9.06 8.54 12.20
N PRO A 77 -8.93 9.34 13.28
CA PRO A 77 -7.94 9.07 14.31
C PRO A 77 -8.09 7.71 15.01
N ALA A 78 -9.32 7.18 15.09
CA ALA A 78 -9.56 5.83 15.60
C ALA A 78 -8.95 4.76 14.67
N GLN A 79 -9.10 4.93 13.36
CA GLN A 79 -8.53 4.03 12.35
C GLN A 79 -7.01 4.08 12.29
N VAL A 80 -6.39 5.24 12.55
CA VAL A 80 -4.92 5.36 12.66
C VAL A 80 -4.40 4.38 13.72
N ARG A 81 -5.06 4.33 14.89
CA ARG A 81 -4.71 3.41 15.98
C ARG A 81 -5.07 1.96 15.64
N GLN A 82 -6.28 1.72 15.13
CA GLN A 82 -6.77 0.38 14.79
C GLN A 82 -5.88 -0.33 13.77
N TYR A 83 -5.39 0.40 12.77
CA TYR A 83 -4.61 -0.15 11.66
C TYR A 83 -3.10 0.11 11.77
N TYR A 84 -2.63 0.65 12.91
CA TYR A 84 -1.20 0.90 13.18
C TYR A 84 -0.51 1.76 12.11
N ILE A 85 -1.22 2.74 11.57
CA ILE A 85 -0.77 3.59 10.47
C ILE A 85 0.51 4.35 10.84
N GLY A 86 1.54 4.26 10.01
CA GLY A 86 2.85 4.88 10.27
C GLY A 86 2.94 6.35 9.94
N SER A 87 2.10 6.84 9.02
CA SER A 87 2.05 8.25 8.67
C SER A 87 0.68 8.63 8.11
N VAL A 88 0.27 9.87 8.29
CA VAL A 88 -0.92 10.43 7.64
C VAL A 88 -0.49 11.64 6.84
N LEU A 89 -0.90 11.69 5.57
CA LEU A 89 -0.55 12.77 4.66
C LEU A 89 -1.62 13.86 4.68
N ASN A 90 -1.19 15.11 4.83
CA ASN A 90 -1.99 16.25 4.46
C ASN A 90 -1.78 16.61 2.98
N GLY A 91 -2.72 16.18 2.12
CA GLY A 91 -2.71 16.55 0.71
C GLY A 91 -3.19 17.99 0.47
N GLY A 92 -2.84 18.55 -0.69
CA GLY A 92 -3.32 19.86 -1.10
C GLY A 92 -4.85 19.94 -1.11
N GLY A 93 -5.41 21.02 -0.56
CA GLY A 93 -6.86 21.22 -0.49
C GLY A 93 -7.57 20.43 0.61
N SER A 94 -6.82 19.78 1.51
CA SER A 94 -7.36 19.15 2.72
C SER A 94 -7.07 20.02 3.92
N TRP A 95 -8.11 20.44 4.63
CA TRP A 95 -8.03 21.31 5.80
C TRP A 95 -8.79 20.68 6.97
N PRO A 96 -8.42 20.98 8.22
CA PRO A 96 -9.22 20.63 9.39
C PRO A 96 -10.67 21.05 9.19
N GLY A 97 -11.60 20.09 9.33
CA GLY A 97 -13.03 20.33 9.13
C GLY A 97 -13.41 20.91 7.76
N MET A 98 -12.57 20.74 6.73
CA MET A 98 -12.72 21.37 5.41
C MET A 98 -12.75 22.91 5.43
N ASN A 99 -12.22 23.52 6.49
CA ASN A 99 -12.14 24.97 6.62
C ASN A 99 -10.81 25.49 6.03
N LYS A 100 -10.87 26.14 4.86
CA LYS A 100 -9.68 26.77 4.23
C LYS A 100 -9.01 27.84 5.11
N HIS A 101 -9.73 28.38 6.08
CA HIS A 101 -9.25 29.35 7.06
C HIS A 101 -9.00 28.73 8.44
N ALA A 102 -8.80 27.40 8.52
CA ALA A 102 -8.48 26.71 9.76
C ALA A 102 -7.29 27.38 10.46
N SER A 103 -7.46 27.62 11.75
CA SER A 103 -6.43 28.20 12.60
C SER A 103 -5.31 27.19 12.86
N VAL A 104 -4.16 27.69 13.34
CA VAL A 104 -3.06 26.82 13.79
C VAL A 104 -3.52 25.86 14.90
N ALA A 105 -4.45 26.29 15.76
CA ALA A 105 -5.00 25.45 16.82
C ALA A 105 -5.86 24.29 16.27
N ASP A 106 -6.58 24.50 15.17
CA ASP A 106 -7.36 23.44 14.52
C ASP A 106 -6.44 22.37 13.93
N TRP A 107 -5.31 22.77 13.34
CA TRP A 107 -4.28 21.85 12.85
C TRP A 107 -3.63 21.04 13.96
N LEU A 108 -3.30 21.70 15.08
CA LEU A 108 -2.74 21.01 16.24
C LEU A 108 -3.74 19.99 16.80
N THR A 109 -5.00 20.39 16.94
CA THR A 109 -6.08 19.50 17.41
C THR A 109 -6.22 18.27 16.52
N LEU A 110 -6.18 18.45 15.19
CA LEU A 110 -6.22 17.34 14.24
C LEU A 110 -5.01 16.40 14.39
N ALA A 111 -3.80 16.95 14.54
CA ALA A 111 -2.58 16.17 14.69
C ALA A 111 -2.57 15.36 16.00
N ASP A 112 -2.93 16.00 17.11
CA ASP A 112 -2.97 15.36 18.43
C ASP A 112 -4.05 14.28 18.50
N ALA A 113 -5.16 14.44 17.79
CA ALA A 113 -6.21 13.43 17.75
C ALA A 113 -5.71 12.09 17.20
N ALA A 114 -4.74 12.10 16.27
CA ALA A 114 -4.18 10.92 15.60
C ALA A 114 -3.01 10.25 16.36
N ARG A 115 -2.58 10.82 17.49
CA ARG A 115 -1.50 10.29 18.33
C ARG A 115 -1.92 9.10 19.17
#